data_AF-W7YJ20-F1
#
_entry.id   AF-W7YJ20-F1
#
_cell.length_a   1.000
_cell.length_b   1.000
_cell.length_c   1.000
_cell.angle_alpha   90.00
_cell.angle_beta   90.00
_cell.angle_gamma   90.00
#
_symmetry.space_group_name_H-M   'P 1'
#
loop_
_entity.id
_entity.type
_entity.pdbx_description
1 polymer ?
#
loop_
_entity_poly.entity_id
_entity_poly.type
_entity_poly.pdbx_seq_one_letter_code
_entity_poly.pdbx_strand_id
1 'polypeptide(L)'
;MATTTLHIKNMVCKRCIKVVRDEFTKLNLKIEEVELGQAKVLSPISNAKMTEIKNVLQQNGFELIGDKKSQQIAKIKTIIIEKIHHSEKAFDSINSSDYIAKEMGLDYSYLSHLFSSVEV
;
A
#
# COMPACT_ATOMS: atom_id res chain seq x y z
N MET A 1 22.02 12.16 4.11
CA MET A 1 20.61 12.62 4.03
C MET A 1 19.74 11.37 4.00
N ALA A 2 18.59 11.36 4.68
CA ALA A 2 17.71 10.20 4.64
C ALA A 2 17.01 10.11 3.26
N THR A 3 16.91 8.91 2.71
CA THR A 3 16.31 8.65 1.39
C THR A 3 15.12 7.72 1.56
N THR A 4 14.12 7.87 0.69
CA THR A 4 12.89 7.05 0.68
C THR A 4 12.74 6.46 -0.70
N THR A 5 12.63 5.13 -0.76
CA THR A 5 12.43 4.39 -2.00
C THR A 5 10.95 4.15 -2.20
N LEU A 6 10.46 4.57 -3.37
CA LEU A 6 9.08 4.43 -3.82
C LEU A 6 9.06 3.38 -4.92
N HIS A 7 8.36 2.27 -4.71
CA HIS A 7 8.21 1.25 -5.74
C HIS A 7 7.00 1.58 -6.61
N ILE A 8 7.09 1.37 -7.93
CA ILE A 8 6.08 1.84 -8.89
C ILE A 8 5.80 0.73 -9.90
N LYS A 9 4.54 0.32 -10.02
CA LYS A 9 4.04 -0.65 -10.99
C LYS A 9 3.74 0.02 -12.33
N ASN A 10 3.65 -0.80 -13.37
CA ASN A 10 3.32 -0.42 -14.75
C ASN A 10 4.35 0.49 -15.45
N MET A 11 5.58 0.59 -14.93
CA MET A 11 6.71 1.17 -15.65
C MET A 11 7.33 0.14 -16.60
N VAL A 12 7.28 0.38 -17.91
CA VAL A 12 7.69 -0.61 -18.93
C VAL A 12 8.81 -0.14 -19.86
N CYS A 13 9.14 1.16 -19.87
CA CYS A 13 10.18 1.70 -20.73
C CYS A 13 10.88 2.93 -20.16
N LYS A 14 11.98 3.35 -20.80
CA LYS A 14 12.73 4.57 -20.44
C LYS A 14 11.87 5.83 -20.48
N ARG A 15 10.77 5.85 -21.24
CA ARG A 15 9.82 6.97 -21.23
C ARG A 15 9.07 7.05 -19.90
N CYS A 16 8.73 5.92 -19.27
CA CYS A 16 8.11 5.89 -17.94
C CYS A 16 9.02 6.55 -16.89
N ILE A 17 10.33 6.29 -16.95
CA ILE A 17 11.33 6.92 -16.06
C ILE A 17 11.28 8.45 -16.21
N LYS A 18 11.25 8.93 -17.46
CA LYS A 18 11.16 10.37 -17.73
C LYS A 18 9.87 10.98 -17.17
N VAL A 19 8.72 10.33 -17.43
CA VAL A 19 7.42 10.80 -16.92
C VAL A 19 7.43 10.87 -15.39
N VAL A 20 7.83 9.80 -14.70
CA VAL A 20 7.92 9.78 -13.23
C VAL A 20 8.85 10.89 -12.71
N ARG A 21 9.99 11.11 -13.37
CA ARG A 21 10.95 12.15 -12.97
C ARG A 21 10.38 13.56 -13.16
N ASP A 22 9.73 13.82 -14.29
CA ASP A 22 9.12 15.11 -14.60
C ASP A 22 8.00 15.42 -13.59
N GLU A 23 7.14 14.43 -13.33
CA GLU A 23 6.06 14.52 -12.36
C GLU A 23 6.56 14.76 -10.92
N PHE A 24 7.58 14.02 -10.48
CA PHE A 24 8.14 14.21 -9.14
C PHE A 24 8.83 15.57 -9.01
N THR A 25 9.42 16.08 -10.09
CA THR A 25 10.02 17.42 -10.14
C THR A 25 8.95 18.51 -10.05
N LYS A 26 7.81 18.36 -10.75
CA LYS A 26 6.64 19.26 -10.62
C LYS A 26 6.09 19.27 -9.20
N LEU A 27 6.15 18.11 -8.52
CA LEU A 27 5.82 17.99 -7.10
C LEU A 27 6.90 18.57 -6.18
N ASN A 28 7.95 19.20 -6.70
CA ASN A 28 9.06 19.78 -5.94
C ASN A 28 9.76 18.75 -5.03
N LEU A 29 9.77 17.47 -5.44
CA LEU A 29 10.48 16.41 -4.74
C LEU A 29 11.96 16.44 -5.14
N LYS A 30 12.83 16.28 -4.16
CA LYS A 30 14.25 16.09 -4.42
C LYS A 30 14.49 14.64 -4.80
N ILE A 31 14.63 14.41 -6.10
CA ILE A 31 14.88 13.09 -6.67
C ILE A 31 16.37 12.79 -6.58
N GLU A 32 16.71 11.67 -5.94
CA GLU A 32 18.07 11.14 -5.95
C GLU A 32 18.27 10.30 -7.21
N GLU A 33 17.35 9.38 -7.48
CA GLU A 33 17.48 8.40 -8.57
C GLU A 33 16.09 7.93 -9.04
N VAL A 34 15.93 7.66 -10.35
CA VAL A 34 14.71 7.03 -10.88
C VAL A 34 15.14 5.93 -11.85
N GLU A 35 14.65 4.73 -11.60
CA GLU A 35 14.91 3.55 -12.39
C GLU A 35 13.58 2.90 -12.80
N LEU A 36 13.65 1.89 -13.66
CA LEU A 36 12.44 1.16 -14.04
C LEU A 36 11.85 0.47 -12.80
N GLY A 37 10.64 0.87 -12.41
CA GLY A 37 9.91 0.25 -11.30
C GLY A 37 10.17 0.86 -9.92
N GLN A 38 11.07 1.85 -9.79
CA GLN A 38 11.33 2.52 -8.51
C GLN A 38 11.87 3.94 -8.64
N ALA A 39 11.62 4.76 -7.63
CA ALA A 39 12.17 6.11 -7.51
C ALA A 39 12.68 6.36 -6.09
N LYS A 40 13.93 6.82 -5.97
CA LYS A 40 14.53 7.26 -4.71
C LYS A 40 14.41 8.77 -4.60
N VAL A 41 13.85 9.23 -3.49
CA VAL A 41 13.71 10.67 -3.20
C VAL A 41 14.26 10.98 -1.81
N LEU A 42 14.75 12.19 -1.63
CA LEU A 42 15.27 12.67 -0.35
C LEU A 42 14.11 12.97 0.61
N SER A 43 14.22 12.46 1.83
CA SER A 43 13.25 12.52 2.93
C SER A 43 13.34 13.87 3.67
N PRO A 44 12.25 14.39 4.28
CA PRO A 44 10.98 13.72 4.59
C PRO A 44 9.84 13.91 3.57
N ILE A 45 9.22 12.78 3.19
CA ILE A 45 7.93 12.76 2.47
C ILE A 45 6.81 12.75 3.52
N SER A 46 5.97 13.78 3.53
CA SER A 46 4.77 13.80 4.37
C SER A 46 3.68 12.89 3.79
N ASN A 47 2.70 12.48 4.62
CA ASN A 47 1.54 11.71 4.15
C ASN A 47 0.77 12.43 3.03
N ALA A 48 0.65 13.76 3.10
CA ALA A 48 0.03 14.56 2.04
C ALA A 48 0.79 14.42 0.72
N LYS A 49 2.12 14.46 0.80
CA LYS A 49 2.98 14.31 -0.36
C LYS A 49 2.94 12.90 -0.95
N MET A 50 2.81 11.87 -0.11
CA MET A 50 2.60 10.50 -0.55
C MET A 50 1.30 10.34 -1.35
N THR A 51 0.23 11.02 -0.94
CA THR A 51 -1.04 11.04 -1.69
C THR A 51 -0.90 11.77 -3.02
N GLU A 52 -0.22 12.91 -3.07
CA GLU A 52 0.07 13.63 -4.33
C GLU A 52 0.87 12.74 -5.30
N ILE A 53 1.91 12.06 -4.80
CA ILE A 53 2.70 11.09 -5.56
C ILE A 53 1.79 10.01 -6.13
N LYS A 54 0.93 9.41 -5.30
CA LYS A 54 0.01 8.35 -5.74
C LYS A 54 -0.93 8.84 -6.85
N ASN A 55 -1.54 10.01 -6.68
CA ASN A 55 -2.48 10.57 -7.66
C ASN A 55 -1.80 10.84 -9.00
N VAL A 56 -0.62 11.44 -8.96
CA VAL A 56 0.13 11.75 -10.17
C VAL A 56 0.60 10.47 -10.87
N LEU A 57 1.03 9.46 -10.12
CA LEU A 57 1.34 8.15 -10.68
C LEU A 57 0.10 7.53 -11.34
N GLN A 58 -1.06 7.54 -10.67
CA GLN A 58 -2.31 6.99 -11.20
C GLN A 58 -2.80 7.72 -12.47
N GLN A 59 -2.70 9.04 -12.53
CA GLN A 59 -3.04 9.84 -13.72
C GLN A 59 -2.18 9.46 -14.94
N ASN A 60 -0.97 8.99 -14.69
CA ASN A 60 -0.03 8.54 -15.72
C ASN A 60 -0.06 7.01 -15.94
N GLY A 61 -1.05 6.30 -15.36
CA GLY A 61 -1.22 4.85 -15.52
C GLY A 61 -0.29 3.99 -14.66
N PHE A 62 0.43 4.60 -13.72
CA PHE A 62 1.31 3.93 -12.76
C PHE A 62 0.63 3.69 -11.41
N GLU A 63 1.15 2.75 -10.65
CA GLU A 63 0.63 2.43 -9.31
C GLU A 63 1.78 2.41 -8.30
N LEU A 64 1.65 3.13 -7.19
CA LEU A 64 2.67 3.10 -6.13
C LEU A 64 2.55 1.78 -5.35
N ILE A 65 3.60 0.96 -5.42
CA ILE A 65 3.75 -0.31 -4.70
C ILE A 65 4.34 -0.01 -3.30
N GLY A 66 3.69 -0.52 -2.27
CA GLY A 66 3.98 -0.33 -0.85
C GLY A 66 2.79 0.21 -0.04
N ASP A 67 1.54 -0.08 -0.39
CA ASP A 67 0.90 -1.42 -0.35
C ASP A 67 0.91 -2.09 1.03
N LYS A 68 1.47 -1.51 2.09
CA LYS A 68 1.41 -2.14 3.43
C LYS A 68 -0.04 -2.26 3.94
N LYS A 69 -0.84 -1.24 3.64
CA LYS A 69 -2.27 -1.21 3.91
C LYS A 69 -3.06 -2.17 3.02
N SER A 70 -2.76 -2.21 1.72
CA SER A 70 -3.39 -3.15 0.79
C SER A 70 -3.03 -4.62 1.12
N GLN A 71 -1.79 -4.91 1.52
CA GLN A 71 -1.34 -6.22 2.00
C GLN A 71 -2.05 -6.64 3.28
N GLN A 72 -2.17 -5.71 4.23
CA GLN A 72 -2.90 -5.97 5.46
C GLN A 72 -4.38 -6.26 5.16
N ILE A 73 -4.99 -5.55 4.22
CA ILE A 73 -6.39 -5.76 3.80
C ILE A 73 -6.56 -7.08 3.03
N ALA A 74 -5.66 -7.39 2.11
CA ALA A 74 -5.65 -8.68 1.41
C ALA A 74 -5.48 -9.84 2.40
N LYS A 75 -4.61 -9.70 3.40
CA LYS A 75 -4.43 -10.70 4.46
C LYS A 75 -5.69 -10.84 5.35
N ILE A 76 -6.35 -9.73 5.70
CA ILE A 76 -7.65 -9.77 6.39
C ILE A 76 -8.68 -10.55 5.56
N LYS A 77 -8.77 -10.32 4.24
CA LYS A 77 -9.71 -11.05 3.36
C LYS A 77 -9.43 -12.56 3.34
N THR A 78 -8.16 -12.97 3.24
CA THR A 78 -7.79 -14.40 3.26
C THR A 78 -8.21 -15.08 4.56
N ILE A 79 -7.93 -14.45 5.71
CA ILE A 79 -8.29 -14.98 7.04
C ILE A 79 -9.81 -15.17 7.16
N ILE A 80 -10.60 -14.22 6.63
CA ILE A 80 -12.07 -14.30 6.64
C ILE A 80 -12.56 -15.47 5.78
N ILE A 81 -12.03 -15.64 4.57
CA ILE A 81 -12.42 -16.72 3.66
C ILE A 81 -12.07 -18.09 4.25
N GLU A 82 -10.86 -18.24 4.80
CA GLU A 82 -10.43 -19.47 5.48
C GLU A 82 -11.33 -19.80 6.67
N LYS A 83 -11.67 -18.80 7.50
CA LYS A 83 -12.59 -19.01 8.62
C LYS A 83 -13.97 -19.49 8.15
N ILE A 84 -14.52 -18.93 7.07
CA ILE A 84 -15.84 -19.33 6.54
C ILE A 84 -15.79 -20.74 5.95
N HIS A 85 -14.71 -21.11 5.26
CA HIS A 85 -14.59 -22.41 4.61
C HIS A 85 -14.28 -23.55 5.60
N HIS A 86 -13.63 -23.26 6.74
CA HIS A 86 -13.27 -24.25 7.76
C HIS A 86 -14.20 -24.26 8.98
N SER A 87 -15.29 -23.47 8.99
CA SER A 87 -16.21 -23.32 10.13
C SER A 87 -17.11 -24.54 10.38
N GLU A 88 -17.08 -25.59 9.57
CA GLU A 88 -18.02 -26.70 9.71
C GLU A 88 -17.91 -27.48 11.03
N LYS A 89 -16.81 -27.41 11.78
CA LYS A 89 -16.67 -28.17 13.04
C LYS A 89 -15.79 -27.44 14.07
N ALA A 90 -16.42 -26.85 15.08
CA ALA A 90 -15.85 -26.48 16.40
C ALA A 90 -15.37 -25.04 16.70
N PHE A 91 -15.67 -24.02 15.88
CA PHE A 91 -15.17 -22.63 16.09
C PHE A 91 -16.22 -21.55 16.38
N ASP A 92 -17.47 -21.91 16.71
CA ASP A 92 -18.54 -20.95 17.01
C ASP A 92 -18.33 -20.10 18.28
N SER A 93 -17.36 -20.43 19.13
CA SER A 93 -17.12 -19.74 20.39
C SER A 93 -16.05 -18.64 20.34
N ILE A 94 -15.29 -18.51 19.24
CA ILE A 94 -14.28 -17.45 19.10
C ILE A 94 -14.81 -16.33 18.20
N ASN A 95 -14.97 -15.14 18.79
CA ASN A 95 -15.35 -13.94 18.07
C ASN A 95 -14.39 -13.69 16.89
N SER A 96 -14.95 -13.46 15.70
CA SER A 96 -14.20 -13.22 14.47
C SER A 96 -13.24 -12.05 14.56
N SER A 97 -13.56 -11.04 15.37
CA SER A 97 -12.68 -9.91 15.62
C SER A 97 -11.37 -10.31 16.30
N ASP A 98 -11.49 -11.10 17.38
CA ASP A 98 -10.35 -11.53 18.18
C ASP A 98 -9.47 -12.52 17.42
N TYR A 99 -10.10 -13.38 16.60
CA TYR A 99 -9.39 -14.28 15.70
C TYR A 99 -8.57 -13.53 14.65
N ILE A 100 -9.16 -12.56 13.95
CA ILE A 100 -8.45 -11.77 12.93
C ILE A 100 -7.30 -10.97 13.54
N ALA A 101 -7.51 -10.34 14.71
CA ALA A 101 -6.46 -9.62 15.43
C ALA A 101 -5.29 -10.51 15.83
N LYS A 102 -5.59 -11.70 16.35
CA LYS A 102 -4.58 -12.70 16.73
C LYS A 102 -3.75 -13.18 15.54
N GLU A 103 -4.39 -13.55 14.43
CA GLU A 103 -3.71 -14.02 13.22
C GLU A 103 -2.92 -12.90 12.49
N MET A 104 -3.34 -11.65 12.67
CA MET A 104 -2.63 -10.48 12.15
C MET A 104 -1.52 -9.98 13.08
N GLY A 105 -1.51 -10.38 14.35
CA GLY A 105 -0.60 -9.86 15.37
C GLY A 105 -0.78 -8.36 15.62
N LEU A 106 -1.99 -7.84 15.38
CA LEU A 106 -2.32 -6.42 15.40
C LEU A 106 -3.69 -6.23 16.06
N ASP A 107 -3.90 -5.07 16.68
CA ASP A 107 -5.18 -4.78 17.34
C ASP A 107 -6.34 -4.76 16.34
N TYR A 108 -7.47 -5.38 16.71
CA TYR A 108 -8.64 -5.47 15.85
C TYR A 108 -9.17 -4.09 15.44
N SER A 109 -9.12 -3.11 16.34
CA SER A 109 -9.62 -1.77 16.07
C SER A 109 -8.84 -1.13 14.93
N TYR A 110 -7.52 -1.34 14.88
CA TYR A 110 -6.67 -0.88 13.77
C TYR A 110 -7.01 -1.58 12.45
N LEU A 111 -7.25 -2.90 12.49
CA LEU A 111 -7.58 -3.71 11.31
C LEU A 111 -8.97 -3.39 10.74
N SER A 112 -9.96 -3.18 11.61
CA SER A 112 -11.33 -2.78 11.24
C SER A 112 -11.34 -1.41 10.56
N HIS A 113 -10.63 -0.43 11.14
CA HIS A 113 -10.45 0.89 10.54
C HIS A 113 -9.72 0.81 9.20
N LEU A 114 -8.70 -0.04 9.10
CA LEU A 114 -7.92 -0.22 7.89
C LEU A 114 -8.76 -0.81 6.75
N PHE A 115 -9.57 -1.82 7.02
CA PHE A 115 -10.43 -2.49 6.04
C PHE A 115 -11.54 -1.56 5.52
N SER A 116 -12.22 -0.86 6.44
CA SER A 116 -13.27 0.11 6.13
C SER A 116 -12.75 1.33 5.33
N SER A 117 -11.44 1.60 5.37
CA SER A 117 -10.82 2.72 4.65
C SER A 117 -10.56 2.44 3.16
N VAL A 118 -10.76 1.21 2.68
CA VAL A 118 -10.47 0.82 1.28
C VAL A 118 -11.67 0.21 0.56
N GLU A 119 -12.59 -0.46 1.26
CA GLU A 119 -13.85 -0.95 0.67
C GLU A 119 -15.04 -0.13 1.16
N VAL A 120 -15.43 0.86 0.34
CA VAL A 120 -16.77 1.45 0.30
C VAL A 120 -17.29 1.28 -1.12
#